data_AF-A0A818LZF6-F1
#
_entry.id   AF-A0A818LZF6-F1
#
_cell.length_a   1.000
_cell.length_b   1.000
_cell.length_c   1.000
_cell.angle_alpha   90.00
_cell.angle_beta   90.00
_cell.angle_gamma   90.00
#
_symmetry.space_group_name_H-M   'P 1'
#
loop_
_entity.id
_entity.type
_entity.pdbx_description
1 polymer ?
#
loop_
_entity_poly.entity_id
_entity_poly.type
_entity_poly.pdbx_seq_one_letter_code
_entity_poly.pdbx_strand_id
1 'polypeptide(L)'
;MLSNIVQNEVIIKDSLAFVNQFKSLGANYSSFKMVSFDVASVYTNIPLDETLKIILDHSYNDETPTPPIKREDMKKLLEFATKHSHFLFNGKVYD
;
A
#
# COMPACT_ATOMS: atom_id res chain seq x y z
N MET A 1 8.65 6.24 -8.34
CA MET A 1 8.27 6.95 -7.10
C MET A 1 8.22 6.02 -5.88
N LEU A 2 7.73 4.76 -6.00
CA LEU A 2 7.75 3.77 -4.90
C LEU A 2 8.81 2.65 -5.08
N SER A 3 9.67 2.76 -6.09
CA SER A 3 10.61 1.71 -6.50
C SER A 3 11.61 1.32 -5.43
N ASN A 4 11.83 2.13 -4.40
CA ASN A 4 12.77 1.84 -3.31
C ASN A 4 12.09 1.15 -2.11
N ILE A 5 10.76 1.11 -2.09
CA ILE A 5 9.95 0.55 -1.00
C ILE A 5 9.32 -0.79 -1.42
N VAL A 6 9.08 -0.95 -2.72
CA VAL A 6 8.35 -2.10 -3.31
C VAL A 6 9.29 -3.17 -3.86
N GLN A 7 10.59 -3.12 -3.54
CA GLN A 7 11.54 -4.15 -4.00
C GLN A 7 11.47 -5.35 -3.07
N ASN A 8 11.02 -6.49 -3.59
CA ASN A 8 11.19 -7.77 -2.93
C ASN A 8 11.41 -8.88 -3.98
N GLU A 9 11.80 -10.07 -3.52
CA GLU A 9 12.11 -11.22 -4.39
C GLU A 9 10.90 -11.78 -5.15
N VAL A 10 9.67 -11.43 -4.75
CA VAL A 10 8.41 -11.93 -5.34
C VAL A 10 7.73 -10.91 -6.26
N ILE A 11 8.31 -9.72 -6.43
CA ILE A 11 7.77 -8.65 -7.28
C ILE A 11 8.50 -8.64 -8.61
N ILE A 12 7.72 -8.73 -9.69
CA ILE A 12 8.23 -8.61 -11.04
C ILE A 12 8.15 -7.14 -11.45
N LYS A 13 9.29 -6.61 -11.90
CA LYS A 13 9.49 -5.19 -12.21
C LYS A 13 8.42 -4.61 -13.13
N ASP A 14 8.11 -5.32 -14.22
CA ASP A 14 7.20 -4.88 -15.27
C ASP A 14 6.70 -6.08 -16.10
N SER A 15 5.71 -5.83 -16.95
CA SER A 15 5.09 -6.86 -17.80
C SER A 15 6.08 -7.49 -18.80
N LEU A 16 7.14 -6.78 -19.21
CA LEU A 16 8.15 -7.34 -20.11
C LEU A 16 9.03 -8.35 -19.38
N ALA A 17 9.47 -8.00 -18.17
CA ALA A 17 10.19 -8.90 -17.27
C ALA A 17 9.35 -10.14 -16.95
N PHE A 18 8.05 -9.97 -16.73
CA PHE A 18 7.11 -11.08 -16.52
C PHE A 18 7.10 -12.03 -17.70
N VAL A 19 6.91 -11.52 -18.92
CA VAL A 19 6.87 -12.36 -20.14
C VAL A 19 8.19 -13.12 -20.34
N ASN A 20 9.32 -12.46 -20.09
CA ASN A 20 10.64 -13.09 -20.24
C ASN A 20 10.86 -14.20 -19.21
N GLN A 21 10.52 -13.95 -17.93
CA GLN A 21 10.59 -14.99 -16.89
C GLN A 21 9.62 -16.14 -17.16
N PHE A 22 8.38 -15.82 -17.55
CA PHE A 22 7.37 -16.83 -17.87
C PHE A 22 7.82 -17.76 -19.00
N LYS A 23 8.43 -17.22 -20.06
CA LYS A 23 9.01 -18.01 -21.16
C LYS A 23 10.15 -18.92 -20.70
N SER A 24 10.89 -18.53 -19.66
CA SER A 24 12.02 -19.30 -19.12
C SER A 24 11.62 -20.50 -18.24
N LEU A 25 10.36 -20.59 -17.79
CA LEU A 25 9.86 -21.66 -16.92
C LEU A 25 9.82 -23.07 -17.57
N GLY A 26 10.15 -23.19 -18.86
CA GLY A 26 10.27 -24.48 -19.56
C GLY A 26 8.92 -25.09 -19.94
N ALA A 27 8.96 -26.15 -20.77
CA ALA A 27 7.79 -26.62 -21.52
C ALA A 27 6.78 -27.48 -20.73
N ASN A 28 7.05 -27.84 -19.48
CA ASN A 28 6.15 -28.72 -18.73
C ASN A 28 5.08 -27.94 -17.95
N TYR A 29 4.24 -27.21 -18.69
CA TYR A 29 3.16 -26.39 -18.14
C TYR A 29 1.99 -27.22 -17.57
N SER A 30 1.96 -28.53 -17.83
CA SER A 30 0.85 -29.42 -17.47
C SER A 30 0.61 -29.54 -15.96
N SER A 31 1.62 -29.25 -15.14
CA SER A 31 1.55 -29.25 -13.68
C SER A 31 1.30 -27.86 -13.07
N PHE A 32 1.34 -26.79 -13.86
CA PHE A 32 1.21 -25.41 -13.36
C PHE A 32 -0.22 -24.89 -13.48
N LYS A 33 -0.65 -24.10 -12.50
CA LYS A 33 -1.91 -23.35 -12.55
C LYS A 33 -1.62 -21.88 -12.40
N MET A 34 -2.09 -21.08 -13.36
CA MET A 34 -2.08 -19.63 -13.25
C MET A 34 -3.34 -19.20 -12.50
N VAL A 35 -3.16 -18.35 -11.49
CA VAL A 35 -4.25 -17.74 -10.73
C VAL A 35 -4.02 -16.25 -10.71
N SER A 36 -5.08 -15.48 -10.96
CA SER A 36 -5.09 -14.03 -10.84
C SER A 36 -6.10 -13.64 -9.76
N PHE A 37 -5.69 -12.74 -8.89
CA PHE A 37 -6.53 -12.18 -7.84
C PHE A 37 -6.70 -10.70 -8.12
N ASP A 38 -7.94 -10.24 -8.13
CA ASP A 38 -8.25 -8.81 -8.16
C ASP A 38 -8.49 -8.32 -6.74
N VAL A 39 -8.01 -7.12 -6.44
CA VAL A 39 -8.17 -6.53 -5.10
C VAL A 39 -9.42 -5.65 -5.13
N ALA A 40 -10.49 -6.15 -4.50
CA ALA A 40 -11.70 -5.37 -4.34
C ALA A 40 -11.51 -4.24 -3.31
N SER A 41 -11.95 -3.04 -3.68
CA SER A 41 -12.06 -1.88 -2.80
C SER A 41 -10.79 -1.53 -2.02
N VAL A 42 -9.68 -1.36 -2.76
CA VAL A 42 -8.33 -1.06 -2.23
C VAL A 42 -8.34 0.05 -1.19
N TYR A 43 -9.19 1.07 -1.35
CA TYR A 43 -9.23 2.23 -0.44
C TYR A 43 -10.06 2.00 0.84
N THR A 44 -11.17 1.26 0.76
CA THR A 44 -12.06 1.10 1.92
C THR A 44 -11.63 -0.04 2.84
N ASN A 45 -10.80 -0.95 2.36
CA ASN A 45 -10.34 -2.12 3.11
C ASN A 45 -8.94 -1.93 3.73
N ILE A 46 -8.38 -0.72 3.68
CA ILE A 46 -7.07 -0.44 4.29
C ILE A 46 -7.20 -0.52 5.81
N PRO A 47 -6.39 -1.34 6.51
CA PRO A 47 -6.34 -1.34 7.96
C PRO A 47 -5.67 -0.05 8.44
N LEU A 48 -6.49 0.97 8.73
CA LEU A 48 -6.00 2.31 9.03
C LEU A 48 -5.03 2.32 10.21
N ASP A 49 -5.31 1.62 11.30
CA ASP A 49 -4.44 1.60 12.48
C ASP A 49 -3.03 1.09 12.17
N GLU A 50 -2.95 -0.01 11.41
CA GLU A 50 -1.68 -0.58 10.97
C GLU A 50 -0.96 0.37 10.01
N THR A 51 -1.70 0.95 9.07
CA THR A 51 -1.16 1.90 8.08
C THR A 51 -0.58 3.15 8.75
N LEU A 52 -1.30 3.73 9.71
CA LEU A 52 -0.82 4.88 10.48
C LEU A 52 0.42 4.53 11.30
N LYS A 53 0.47 3.34 11.90
CA LYS A 53 1.67 2.86 12.59
C LYS A 53 2.86 2.77 11.64
N ILE A 54 2.70 2.17 10.47
CA ILE A 54 3.78 2.05 9.46
C ILE A 54 4.29 3.43 9.05
N ILE A 55 3.39 4.39 8.79
CA ILE A 55 3.77 5.75 8.41
C ILE A 55 4.58 6.43 9.53
N LEU A 56 4.12 6.32 10.77
CA LEU A 56 4.79 6.94 11.92
C LEU A 56 6.13 6.29 12.22
N ASP A 57 6.22 4.96 12.14
CA ASP A 57 7.46 4.23 12.38
C ASP A 57 8.48 4.53 11.27
N HIS A 58 8.04 4.66 10.02
CA HIS A 58 8.91 4.98 8.90
C HIS A 58 9.34 6.46 8.87
N SER A 59 8.48 7.39 9.27
CA SER A 59 8.78 8.85 9.20
C SER A 59 9.58 9.36 10.41
N TYR A 60 9.61 8.61 11.50
CA TYR A 60 10.29 8.96 12.75
C TYR A 60 11.39 7.97 13.13
N ASN A 61 11.85 7.16 12.17
CA ASN A 61 13.07 6.37 12.31
C ASN A 61 14.31 7.21 11.97
N ASP A 62 15.49 6.72 12.32
CA ASP A 62 16.77 7.41 12.07
C ASP A 62 17.18 7.42 10.58
N GLU A 63 16.44 6.72 9.71
CA GLU A 63 16.76 6.55 8.29
C GLU A 63 16.12 7.63 7.40
N THR A 64 15.14 8.37 7.92
CA THR A 64 14.43 9.43 7.19
C THR A 64 14.55 10.77 7.91
N PRO A 65 14.61 11.91 7.17
CA PRO A 65 14.56 13.22 7.80
C PRO A 65 13.28 13.37 8.62
N THR A 66 13.43 13.43 9.94
CA THR A 66 12.29 13.51 10.84
C THR A 66 11.47 14.77 10.56
N PRO A 67 10.13 14.66 10.43
CA PRO A 67 9.27 15.82 10.26
C PRO A 67 9.42 16.84 11.40
N PRO A 68 9.25 18.15 11.15
CA PRO A 68 9.35 19.20 12.16
C PRO A 68 8.11 19.27 13.10
N ILE A 69 7.43 18.16 13.30
CA ILE A 69 6.25 17.99 14.16
C ILE A 69 6.45 16.74 15.01
N LYS A 70 6.05 16.77 16.28
CA LYS A 70 6.19 15.61 17.17
C LYS A 70 5.38 14.43 16.64
N ARG A 71 5.92 13.21 16.81
CA ARG A 71 5.26 11.96 16.39
C ARG A 71 3.81 11.84 16.87
N GLU A 72 3.55 12.21 18.12
CA GLU A 72 2.20 12.15 18.70
C GLU A 72 1.23 13.16 18.08
N ASP A 73 1.72 14.33 17.68
CA ASP A 73 0.88 15.33 17.02
C ASP A 73 0.63 14.93 15.57
N MET A 74 1.63 14.37 14.88
CA MET A 74 1.44 13.76 13.57
C MET A 74 0.43 12.61 13.60
N LYS A 75 0.50 11.75 14.61
CA LYS A 75 -0.48 10.67 14.80
C LYS A 75 -1.90 11.22 14.86
N LYS A 76 -2.14 12.23 15.71
CA LYS A 76 -3.46 12.87 15.85
C LYS A 76 -3.94 13.47 14.53
N LEU A 77 -3.05 14.15 13.79
CA LEU A 77 -3.41 14.74 12.49
C LEU A 77 -3.79 13.66 11.47
N LEU A 78 -3.04 12.57 11.41
CA LEU A 78 -3.33 11.46 10.51
C LEU A 78 -4.64 10.75 10.90
N GLU A 79 -4.87 10.50 12.19
CA GLU A 79 -6.14 9.94 12.68
C GLU A 79 -7.31 10.86 12.33
N PHE A 80 -7.16 12.16 12.56
CA PHE A 80 -8.17 13.17 12.20
C PHE A 80 -8.48 13.13 10.70
N ALA A 81 -7.46 13.19 9.85
CA ALA A 81 -7.63 13.25 8.40
C ALA A 81 -8.18 11.95 7.79
N THR A 82 -7.94 10.79 8.40
CA THR A 82 -8.25 9.48 7.78
C THR A 82 -9.45 8.76 8.40
N LYS A 83 -9.76 8.98 9.68
CA LYS A 83 -10.86 8.28 10.37
C LYS A 83 -12.14 9.10 10.48
N HIS A 84 -12.06 10.42 10.33
CA HIS A 84 -13.18 11.33 10.51
C HIS A 84 -13.56 12.01 9.18
N SER A 85 -13.76 11.20 8.14
CA SER A 85 -14.14 11.67 6.82
C SER A 85 -15.64 11.95 6.75
N HIS A 86 -16.01 13.16 7.16
CA HIS A 86 -17.37 13.68 6.98
C HIS A 86 -17.62 14.00 5.50
N PHE A 87 -18.72 13.51 4.93
CA PHE A 87 -19.09 13.82 3.55
C PHE A 87 -20.56 14.22 3.41
N LEU A 88 -20.82 15.16 2.50
CA LEU A 88 -22.16 15.64 2.17
C LEU A 88 -22.65 14.94 0.91
N PHE A 89 -23.79 14.25 0.99
CA PHE A 89 -24.43 13.62 -0.16
C PHE A 89 -25.93 13.85 -0.14
N ASN A 90 -26.49 14.37 -1.25
CA ASN A 90 -27.90 14.76 -1.37
C ASN A 90 -28.41 15.68 -0.24
N GLY A 91 -27.60 16.67 0.15
CA GLY A 91 -27.96 17.60 1.23
C GLY A 91 -27.94 17.00 2.64
N LYS A 92 -27.50 15.74 2.79
CA LYS A 92 -27.35 15.07 4.08
C LYS A 92 -25.87 14.84 4.40
N VAL A 93 -25.48 15.19 5.62
CA VAL A 93 -24.15 14.93 6.16
C VAL A 93 -24.07 13.49 6.65
N TYR A 94 -22.98 12.82 6.33
CA TYR A 94 -22.60 11.49 6.79
C TYR A 94 -21.29 11.61 7.55
N ASP A 95 -21.27 11.04 8.75
CA ASP A 95 -20.12 10.98 9.64
C ASP A 95 -19.57 9.56 9.72
#